data_AF-A0A1V0A0N7-F1
#
_entry.id   AF-A0A1V0A0N7-F1
#
_cell.length_a   1.000
_cell.length_b   1.000
_cell.length_c   1.000
_cell.angle_alpha   90.00
_cell.angle_beta   90.00
_cell.angle_gamma   90.00
#
_symmetry.space_group_name_H-M   'P 1'
#
loop_
_entity.id
_entity.type
_entity.pdbx_description
1 polymer ?
#
loop_
_entity_poly.entity_id
_entity_poly.type
_entity_poly.pdbx_seq_one_letter_code
_entity_poly.pdbx_strand_id
1 'polypeptide(L)'
;MSGATVLSVEVDGVRVSPGNVIVIFQRDPFPGGHTYTIRLDRAAAERRFGGLWPAGGGAPAEEVQRKLMWRLESLLVGPRTEGGVFVLNNVTTVMVGETDVVVGGVCSDVVA
;
A
#
# COMPACT_ATOMS: atom_id res chain seq x y z
N MET A 1 13.12 -14.36 -9.64
CA MET A 1 12.40 -13.12 -10.00
C MET A 1 12.53 -12.14 -8.84
N SER A 2 13.28 -11.04 -9.02
CA SER A 2 13.41 -10.00 -7.98
C SER A 2 12.10 -9.21 -7.93
N GLY A 3 11.24 -9.55 -6.97
CA GLY A 3 10.00 -8.82 -6.68
C GLY A 3 10.32 -7.40 -6.20
N ALA A 4 9.31 -6.53 -6.19
CA ALA A 4 9.45 -5.25 -5.50
C ALA A 4 9.88 -5.50 -4.04
N THR A 5 10.78 -4.69 -3.50
CA THR A 5 11.18 -4.81 -2.09
C THR A 5 10.37 -3.80 -1.29
N VAL A 6 9.53 -4.30 -0.38
CA VAL A 6 8.84 -3.47 0.62
C VAL A 6 9.89 -3.04 1.64
N LEU A 7 10.13 -1.74 1.74
CA LEU A 7 11.07 -1.15 2.69
C LEU A 7 10.44 -0.98 4.07
N SER A 8 9.19 -0.50 4.10
CA SER A 8 8.36 -0.43 5.31
C SER A 8 6.88 -0.45 4.97
N VAL A 9 6.09 -0.87 5.95
CA VAL A 9 4.64 -0.67 6.01
C VAL A 9 4.35 -0.03 7.35
N GLU A 10 3.62 1.07 7.34
CA GLU A 10 3.28 1.84 8.54
C GLU A 10 1.78 2.12 8.56
N VAL A 11 1.17 2.00 9.74
CA VAL A 11 -0.21 2.39 10.02
C VAL A 11 -0.17 3.44 11.13
N ASP A 12 -0.71 4.62 10.87
CA ASP A 12 -0.62 5.81 11.73
C ASP A 12 0.81 6.12 12.22
N GLY A 13 1.79 5.92 11.34
CA GLY A 13 3.22 6.11 11.62
C GLY A 13 3.86 4.99 12.44
N VAL A 14 3.12 3.95 12.82
CA VAL A 14 3.66 2.77 13.52
C VAL A 14 3.99 1.69 12.50
N ARG A 15 5.24 1.21 12.51
CA ARG A 15 5.69 0.15 11.61
C ARG A 15 5.00 -1.18 11.94
N VAL A 16 4.45 -1.83 10.91
CA VAL A 16 3.78 -3.13 11.02
C VAL A 16 4.43 -4.17 10.09
N SER A 17 4.23 -5.45 10.39
CA SER A 17 4.62 -6.53 9.47
C SER A 17 3.76 -6.45 8.20
N PRO A 18 4.33 -6.61 6.99
CA PRO A 18 3.54 -6.75 5.77
C PRO A 18 2.49 -7.86 5.85
N GLY A 19 2.78 -8.95 6.58
CA GLY A 19 1.83 -10.06 6.78
C GLY A 19 0.61 -9.71 7.64
N ASN A 20 0.66 -8.61 8.40
CA ASN A 20 -0.45 -8.10 9.19
C ASN A 20 -1.37 -7.17 8.38
N VAL A 21 -1.19 -7.12 7.06
CA VAL A 21 -1.96 -6.27 6.17
C VAL A 21 -2.68 -7.13 5.13
N ILE A 22 -3.97 -6.85 4.96
CA ILE A 22 -4.84 -7.47 3.96
C ILE A 22 -5.23 -6.37 2.98
N VAL A 23 -5.24 -6.67 1.69
CA VAL A 23 -5.60 -5.69 0.67
C VAL A 23 -6.99 -5.98 0.14
N ILE A 24 -7.94 -5.07 0.37
CA ILE A 24 -9.32 -5.19 -0.15
C ILE A 24 -9.73 -3.82 -0.68
N PHE A 25 -9.79 -3.67 -2.00
CA PHE A 25 -10.22 -2.41 -2.59
C PHE A 25 -11.68 -2.10 -2.23
N GLN A 26 -11.91 -0.94 -1.62
CA GLN A 26 -13.22 -0.38 -1.31
C GLN A 26 -13.26 1.07 -1.83
N ARG A 27 -14.26 1.33 -2.68
CA ARG A 27 -14.45 2.66 -3.28
C ARG A 27 -14.80 3.72 -2.24
N ASP A 28 -15.69 3.34 -1.32
CA ASP A 28 -16.13 4.16 -0.19
C ASP A 28 -15.83 3.34 1.08
N PRO A 29 -14.59 3.43 1.60
CA PRO A 29 -14.26 2.71 2.81
C PRO A 29 -15.16 3.22 3.94
N PHE A 30 -15.79 2.29 4.66
CA PHE A 30 -16.34 2.62 5.98
C PHE A 30 -15.22 3.29 6.79
N PRO A 31 -15.47 4.35 7.58
CA PRO A 31 -14.41 5.08 8.27
C PRO A 31 -13.55 4.12 9.09
N GLY A 32 -12.39 3.77 8.53
CA GLY A 32 -11.44 2.85 9.14
C GLY A 32 -10.59 3.53 10.20
N GLY A 33 -10.69 4.84 10.35
CA GLY A 33 -9.97 5.65 11.33
C GLY A 33 -8.47 5.80 11.05
N HIS A 34 -7.88 4.90 10.29
CA HIS A 34 -6.43 4.75 10.15
C HIS A 34 -5.93 5.12 8.77
N THR A 35 -4.71 5.65 8.74
CA THR A 35 -3.96 5.92 7.51
C THR A 35 -2.78 4.97 7.42
N TYR A 36 -2.44 4.55 6.21
CA TYR A 36 -1.26 3.73 5.99
C TYR A 36 -0.29 4.38 5.03
N THR A 37 0.98 3.98 5.13
CA THR A 37 1.99 4.19 4.10
C THR A 37 2.78 2.91 3.84
N ILE A 38 3.09 2.68 2.58
CA ILE A 38 3.97 1.61 2.12
C ILE A 38 5.12 2.28 1.38
N ARG A 39 6.34 2.05 1.84
CA ARG A 39 7.56 2.51 1.17
C ARG A 39 8.14 1.37 0.36
N LEU A 40 8.39 1.61 -0.92
CA LEU A 40 8.93 0.65 -1.86
C LEU A 40 10.25 1.17 -2.43
N ASP A 41 11.21 0.27 -2.65
CA ASP A 41 12.39 0.61 -3.45
C ASP A 41 11.96 1.12 -4.85
N ARG A 42 12.51 2.25 -5.29
CA ARG A 42 12.10 2.91 -6.54
C ARG A 42 12.26 2.01 -7.75
N ALA A 43 13.42 1.41 -7.91
CA ALA A 43 13.75 0.62 -9.09
C ALA A 43 12.86 -0.63 -9.17
N ALA A 44 12.63 -1.27 -8.03
CA ALA A 44 11.79 -2.46 -7.94
C ALA A 44 10.29 -2.12 -8.09
N ALA A 45 9.86 -0.97 -7.57
CA ALA A 45 8.52 -0.45 -7.78
C ALA A 45 8.26 -0.13 -9.26
N GLU A 46 9.20 0.52 -9.96
CA GLU A 46 9.05 0.77 -11.40
C GLU A 46 8.88 -0.51 -12.22
N ARG A 47 9.72 -1.52 -11.98
CA ARG A 47 9.58 -2.79 -12.70
C ARG A 47 8.22 -3.44 -12.51
N ARG A 48 7.63 -3.28 -11.33
CA ARG A 48 6.37 -3.96 -10.96
C ARG A 48 5.12 -3.14 -11.24
N PHE A 49 5.20 -1.82 -11.17
CA PHE A 49 4.05 -0.90 -11.18
C PHE A 49 4.20 0.23 -12.22
N GLY A 50 5.29 0.24 -12.99
CA GLY A 50 5.56 1.27 -14.00
C GLY A 50 4.37 1.55 -14.91
N GLY A 51 4.12 2.84 -15.14
CA GLY A 51 2.95 3.34 -15.88
C GLY A 51 1.67 3.48 -15.06
N LEU A 52 1.65 3.08 -13.77
CA LEU A 52 0.52 3.32 -12.86
C LEU A 52 0.71 4.54 -11.98
N TRP A 53 1.88 5.19 -12.03
CA TRP A 53 2.14 6.35 -11.21
C TRP A 53 1.50 7.61 -11.79
N PRO A 54 0.76 8.40 -11.00
CA PRO A 54 0.31 9.71 -11.44
C PRO A 54 1.54 10.59 -11.74
N ALA A 55 1.49 11.30 -12.88
CA ALA A 55 2.55 12.22 -13.26
C ALA A 55 2.66 13.34 -12.20
N GLY A 56 3.80 13.42 -11.50
CA GLY A 56 4.01 14.38 -10.41
C GLY A 56 3.48 13.95 -9.04
N GLY A 57 2.99 12.71 -8.89
CA GLY A 57 2.45 12.20 -7.64
C GLY A 57 1.00 12.62 -7.37
N GLY A 58 0.50 12.27 -6.18
CA GLY A 58 -0.86 12.62 -5.72
C GLY A 58 -1.84 11.46 -5.80
N ALA A 59 -3.14 11.80 -5.80
CA ALA A 59 -4.22 10.82 -5.77
C ALA A 59 -4.40 10.15 -7.15
N PRO A 60 -4.21 8.82 -7.27
CA PRO A 60 -4.45 8.14 -8.53
C PRO A 60 -5.95 8.05 -8.83
N ALA A 61 -6.30 8.05 -10.11
CA ALA A 61 -7.67 7.77 -10.56
C ALA A 61 -8.14 6.39 -10.05
N GLU A 62 -9.45 6.22 -9.85
CA GLU A 62 -10.02 4.99 -9.27
C GLU A 62 -9.60 3.70 -10.00
N GLU A 63 -9.51 3.74 -11.33
CA GLU A 63 -9.02 2.60 -12.12
C GLU A 63 -7.56 2.26 -11.79
N VAL A 64 -6.73 3.27 -11.60
CA VAL A 64 -5.32 3.12 -11.21
C VAL A 64 -5.22 2.62 -9.77
N GLN A 65 -6.05 3.12 -8.85
CA GLN A 65 -6.13 2.61 -7.47
C GLN A 65 -6.40 1.11 -7.44
N ARG A 66 -7.40 0.62 -8.18
CA ARG A 66 -7.70 -0.82 -8.27
C ARG A 66 -6.49 -1.63 -8.74
N LYS A 67 -5.82 -1.17 -9.80
CA LYS A 67 -4.63 -1.85 -10.35
C LYS A 67 -3.48 -1.87 -9.35
N LEU A 68 -3.26 -0.76 -8.63
CA LEU A 68 -2.24 -0.67 -7.59
C LEU A 68 -2.54 -1.63 -6.44
N MET A 69 -3.76 -1.63 -5.92
CA MET A 69 -4.19 -2.50 -4.83
C MET A 69 -3.99 -3.98 -5.19
N TRP A 70 -4.45 -4.41 -6.37
CA TRP A 70 -4.24 -5.79 -6.81
C TRP A 70 -2.75 -6.17 -6.90
N ARG A 71 -1.89 -5.25 -7.37
CA ARG A 71 -0.45 -5.50 -7.41
C ARG A 71 0.22 -5.45 -6.02
N LEU A 72 -0.31 -4.65 -5.08
CA LEU A 72 0.16 -4.60 -3.69
C LEU A 72 -0.19 -5.86 -2.92
N GLU A 73 -1.37 -6.43 -3.14
CA GLU A 73 -1.80 -7.70 -2.53
C GLU A 73 -0.75 -8.80 -2.74
N SER A 74 -0.27 -8.93 -3.97
CA SER A 74 0.77 -9.91 -4.32
C SER A 74 2.16 -9.62 -3.74
N LEU A 75 2.36 -8.42 -3.19
CA LEU A 75 3.63 -7.96 -2.63
C LEU A 75 3.66 -8.03 -1.10
N LEU A 76 2.51 -7.81 -0.46
CA LEU A 76 2.38 -7.77 1.00
C LEU A 76 2.18 -9.16 1.61
N VAL A 77 2.61 -10.20 0.92
CA VAL A 77 2.57 -11.57 1.44
C VAL A 77 3.74 -11.78 2.39
N GLY A 78 3.46 -12.05 3.65
CA GLY A 78 4.48 -12.29 4.67
C GLY A 78 3.93 -13.06 5.87
N PRO A 79 4.82 -13.54 6.75
CA PRO A 79 4.39 -14.14 8.01
C PRO A 79 3.64 -13.11 8.85
N ARG A 80 2.47 -13.51 9.34
CA ARG A 80 1.75 -12.75 10.37
C ARG A 80 2.58 -12.74 11.65
N THR A 81 2.64 -11.59 12.30
CA THR A 81 3.28 -11.40 13.59
C THR A 81 2.23 -11.03 14.63
N GLU A 82 2.60 -11.10 15.91
CA GLU A 82 1.76 -10.57 16.99
C GLU A 82 1.42 -9.09 16.73
N GLY A 83 0.16 -8.72 16.86
CA GLY A 83 -0.37 -7.39 16.56
C GLY A 83 -1.74 -7.40 15.87
N GLY A 84 -2.33 -6.22 15.68
CA GLY A 84 -3.57 -6.03 14.91
C GLY A 84 -3.38 -6.35 13.42
N VAL A 85 -4.48 -6.72 12.76
CA VAL A 85 -4.52 -6.93 11.31
C VAL A 85 -5.28 -5.76 10.68
N PHE A 86 -4.72 -5.17 9.63
CA PHE A 86 -5.28 -4.01 8.96
C PHE A 86 -5.74 -4.36 7.54
N VAL A 87 -6.90 -3.86 7.14
CA VAL A 87 -7.40 -3.93 5.76
C VAL A 87 -7.08 -2.62 5.06
N LEU A 88 -6.18 -2.64 4.08
CA LEU A 88 -5.99 -1.50 3.18
C LEU A 88 -7.22 -1.38 2.31
N ASN A 89 -7.87 -0.23 2.34
CA ASN A 89 -9.14 -0.05 1.65
C ASN A 89 -8.96 0.64 0.28
N ASN A 90 -8.09 1.64 0.19
CA ASN A 90 -7.86 2.39 -1.06
C ASN A 90 -6.45 2.99 -1.12
N VAL A 91 -6.09 3.53 -2.28
CA VAL A 91 -4.86 4.33 -2.44
C VAL A 91 -5.25 5.77 -2.68
N THR A 92 -4.97 6.65 -1.73
CA THR A 92 -5.28 8.08 -1.85
C THR A 92 -4.08 8.92 -2.27
N THR A 93 -2.86 8.38 -2.15
CA THR A 93 -1.66 9.10 -2.53
C THR A 93 -0.58 8.14 -3.05
N VAL A 94 0.13 8.60 -4.08
CA VAL A 94 1.39 8.01 -4.54
C VAL A 94 2.39 9.14 -4.67
N MET A 95 3.54 9.02 -4.01
CA MET A 95 4.65 9.94 -4.14
C MET A 95 5.85 9.18 -4.73
N VAL A 96 6.39 9.70 -5.81
CA VAL A 96 7.55 9.10 -6.49
C VAL A 96 8.77 9.94 -6.17
N GLY A 97 9.66 9.41 -5.34
CA GLY A 97 10.95 10.00 -5.02
C GLY A 97 12.06 9.51 -5.95
N GLU A 98 13.27 9.98 -5.68
CA GLU A 98 14.48 9.53 -6.41
C GLU A 98 14.83 8.08 -6.09
N THR A 99 14.69 7.68 -4.83
CA THR A 99 15.13 6.36 -4.32
C THR A 99 13.98 5.47 -3.87
N ASP A 100 12.80 6.02 -3.64
CA ASP A 100 11.62 5.25 -3.23
C ASP A 100 10.32 5.68 -3.92
N VAL A 101 9.30 4.85 -3.76
CA VAL A 101 7.91 5.20 -4.02
C VAL A 101 7.14 5.00 -2.73
N VAL A 102 6.38 6.02 -2.33
CA VAL A 102 5.50 5.96 -1.16
C VAL A 102 4.07 5.85 -1.65
N VAL A 103 3.38 4.79 -1.26
CA VAL A 103 1.95 4.59 -1.51
C VAL A 103 1.21 4.75 -0.20
N GLY A 104 0.22 5.62 -0.15
CA GLY A 104 -0.59 5.84 1.05
C GLY A 104 -2.09 5.80 0.77
N GLY A 105 -2.85 5.58 1.83
CA GLY A 105 -4.28 5.40 1.74
C GLY A 105 -4.95 5.27 3.09
N VAL A 106 -6.23 4.90 3.06
CA VAL A 106 -7.02 4.59 4.25
C VAL A 106 -7.01 3.09 4.48
N CYS A 107 -6.91 2.70 5.75
CA CYS A 107 -7.06 1.32 6.19
C CYS A 107 -8.03 1.23 7.38
N SER A 108 -8.50 0.02 7.67
CA SER A 108 -9.38 -0.28 8.80
C SER A 108 -8.82 -1.45 9.61
N ASP A 109 -9.12 -1.51 10.91
CA ASP A 109 -8.84 -2.70 11.72
C ASP A 109 -9.72 -3.88 11.32
N VAL A 110 -9.16 -5.10 11.40
CA VAL A 110 -9.94 -6.33 11.49
C VAL A 110 -10.31 -6.53 12.95
N VAL A 111 -11.50 -6.07 13.34
CA VAL A 111 -12.07 -6.35 14.66
C VAL A 111 -12.65 -7.77 14.63
N ALA A 112 -12.13 -8.65 15.50
CA ALA A 112 -12.64 -10.00 15.70
C ALA A 112 -13.91 -10.01 16.57
#